data_AF-A0A953GAX8-F1
#
_entry.id   AF-A0A953GAX8-F1
#
_cell.length_a   1.000
_cell.length_b   1.000
_cell.length_c   1.000
_cell.angle_alpha   90.00
_cell.angle_beta   90.00
_cell.angle_gamma   90.00
#
_symmetry.space_group_name_H-M   'P 1'
#
loop_
_entity.id
_entity.type
_entity.pdbx_description
1 polymer ?
#
loop_
_entity_poly.entity_id
_entity_poly.type
_entity_poly.pdbx_seq_one_letter_code
_entity_poly.pdbx_strand_id
1 'polypeptide(L)'
;MNKYKFFKIIFYSFILYKGFFVCATLNAETSMDVPLEGKIVDIIDGDTIVLENGQQIRLVGIQAPKLSLNRKDFIDWPLAKEAKTFLEKIVQDRHVFLSYGPQKKDRYDRLLAHVTNDKGEWVQGEMLSYGMARVYIFPDNRYKINDMLVLEQKARLAKKGIWQHTYYSILKPEMANVPNTYQIVEGKIYSISKQKKNIYINFGSDWKKDFTLTIEPEAQKLFLKDNINIEEFNNKFVRVRGWIDQYYGPRIIITYPEQIEIIN
;
A
#
# COMPACT_ATOMS: atom_id res chain seq x y z
N MET A 1 -82.72 -5.36 44.66
CA MET A 1 -81.54 -5.53 45.54
C MET A 1 -80.57 -4.38 45.30
N ASN A 2 -80.30 -3.60 46.35
CA ASN A 2 -79.18 -2.66 46.63
C ASN A 2 -78.50 -1.88 45.49
N LYS A 3 -78.08 -0.62 45.62
CA LYS A 3 -78.31 0.57 46.46
C LYS A 3 -77.22 1.57 45.94
N TYR A 4 -77.56 2.84 45.70
CA TYR A 4 -76.78 4.09 45.99
C TYR A 4 -75.23 4.09 45.90
N LYS A 5 -74.46 5.11 45.47
CA LYS A 5 -74.59 6.51 44.97
C LYS A 5 -73.14 7.10 44.93
N PHE A 6 -72.94 8.20 44.19
CA PHE A 6 -71.90 9.25 44.35
C PHE A 6 -70.41 9.07 43.94
N PHE A 7 -70.05 9.75 42.85
CA PHE A 7 -69.07 10.86 42.71
C PHE A 7 -67.78 10.87 43.58
N LYS A 8 -66.62 10.92 42.92
CA LYS A 8 -65.48 11.76 43.34
C LYS A 8 -64.53 12.05 42.17
N ILE A 9 -64.48 13.32 41.80
CA ILE A 9 -63.43 13.95 40.98
C ILE A 9 -62.16 14.00 41.84
N ILE A 10 -61.02 13.56 41.29
CA ILE A 10 -59.70 13.86 41.84
C ILE A 10 -58.83 14.42 40.72
N PHE A 11 -58.51 15.71 40.85
CA PHE A 11 -57.44 16.41 40.15
C PHE A 11 -56.10 15.83 40.62
N TYR A 12 -55.26 15.36 39.69
CA TYR A 12 -53.82 15.24 39.93
C TYR A 12 -53.06 16.10 38.92
N SER A 13 -52.48 17.16 39.46
CA SER A 13 -51.46 18.01 38.86
C SER A 13 -50.25 17.17 38.44
N PHE A 14 -49.92 17.14 37.16
CA PHE A 14 -48.66 16.59 36.66
C PHE A 14 -47.64 17.72 36.50
N ILE A 15 -46.58 17.61 37.29
CA ILE A 15 -45.45 18.52 37.40
C ILE A 15 -44.63 18.48 36.10
N LEU A 16 -44.40 19.66 35.51
CA LEU A 16 -43.47 19.89 34.40
C LEU A 16 -42.03 19.61 34.85
N TYR A 17 -41.46 18.48 34.44
CA TYR A 17 -40.02 18.23 34.58
C TYR A 17 -39.30 18.86 33.37
N LYS A 18 -38.62 19.99 33.61
CA LYS A 18 -37.68 20.60 32.67
C LYS A 18 -36.50 19.66 32.46
N GLY A 19 -36.56 18.84 31.41
CA GLY A 19 -35.40 18.09 30.91
C GLY A 19 -34.40 19.04 30.26
N PHE A 20 -33.33 19.36 30.99
CA PHE A 20 -32.16 20.06 30.50
C PHE A 20 -31.41 19.10 29.57
N PHE A 21 -31.72 19.14 28.28
CA PHE A 21 -30.92 18.46 27.25
C PHE A 21 -29.59 19.22 27.13
N VAL A 22 -28.58 18.80 27.90
CA VAL A 22 -27.19 19.11 27.56
C VAL A 22 -26.91 18.35 26.27
N CYS A 23 -27.01 19.06 25.15
CA CYS A 23 -26.47 18.60 23.89
C CYS A 23 -24.97 18.50 24.09
N ALA A 24 -24.48 17.31 24.46
CA ALA A 24 -23.07 17.00 24.42
C ALA A 24 -22.64 17.19 22.97
N THR A 25 -21.97 18.31 22.71
CA THR A 25 -21.27 18.54 21.46
C THR A 25 -20.32 17.36 21.30
N LEU A 26 -20.61 16.48 20.33
CA LEU A 26 -19.60 15.57 19.82
C LEU A 26 -18.41 16.45 19.44
N ASN A 27 -17.33 16.32 20.20
CA ASN A 27 -16.04 16.81 19.74
C ASN A 27 -15.78 16.10 18.41
N ALA A 28 -15.85 16.87 17.31
CA ALA A 28 -15.30 16.44 16.05
C ALA A 28 -13.87 16.00 16.34
N GLU A 29 -13.55 14.74 16.03
CA GLU A 29 -12.20 14.23 16.08
C GLU A 29 -11.31 15.24 15.35
N THR A 30 -10.42 15.88 16.10
CA THR A 30 -9.43 16.81 15.57
C THR A 30 -8.70 16.09 14.44
N SER A 31 -9.00 16.48 13.20
CA SER A 31 -8.22 16.07 12.04
C SER A 31 -6.80 16.50 12.35
N MET A 32 -5.95 15.53 12.67
CA MET A 32 -4.55 15.77 12.95
C MET A 32 -3.97 16.49 11.72
N ASP A 33 -3.60 17.76 11.91
CA ASP A 33 -3.26 18.68 10.84
C ASP A 33 -1.90 18.26 10.28
N VAL A 34 -1.93 17.42 9.25
CA VAL A 34 -0.72 17.01 8.53
C VAL A 34 -0.36 18.13 7.55
N PRO A 35 0.93 18.46 7.39
CA PRO A 35 1.33 19.55 6.50
C PRO A 35 0.92 19.24 5.06
N LEU A 36 0.45 20.25 4.32
CA LEU A 36 0.18 20.14 2.88
C LEU A 36 1.40 20.51 2.02
N GLU A 37 2.40 21.13 2.64
CA GLU A 37 3.67 21.48 2.01
C GLU A 37 4.77 21.52 3.09
N GLY A 38 6.03 21.53 2.67
CA GLY A 38 7.13 21.66 3.61
C GLY A 38 8.49 21.79 2.93
N LYS A 39 9.45 22.25 3.72
CA LYS A 39 10.85 22.35 3.32
C LYS A 39 11.62 21.12 3.78
N ILE A 40 12.31 20.48 2.85
CA ILE A 40 13.17 19.32 3.06
C ILE A 40 14.50 19.77 3.68
N VAL A 41 14.87 19.15 4.78
CA VAL A 41 16.19 19.33 5.43
C VAL A 41 17.09 18.12 5.26
N ASP A 42 16.53 16.93 5.02
CA ASP A 42 17.33 15.72 4.80
C ASP A 42 16.64 14.72 3.86
N ILE A 43 17.44 13.86 3.23
CA ILE A 43 16.99 12.76 2.36
C ILE A 43 17.70 11.50 2.86
N ILE A 44 16.92 10.58 3.45
CA ILE A 44 17.48 9.42 4.14
C ILE A 44 17.92 8.37 3.12
N ASP A 45 17.04 8.02 2.20
CA ASP A 45 17.25 7.06 1.11
C ASP A 45 16.39 7.44 -0.11
N GLY A 46 16.35 6.60 -1.14
CA GLY A 46 15.64 6.90 -2.39
C GLY A 46 14.12 7.01 -2.30
N ASP A 47 13.50 6.86 -1.12
CA ASP A 47 12.05 7.01 -0.97
C ASP A 47 11.62 7.55 0.42
N THR A 48 12.53 8.25 1.12
CA THR A 48 12.27 8.86 2.43
C THR A 48 12.94 10.24 2.54
N ILE A 49 12.13 11.27 2.81
CA ILE A 49 12.58 12.66 3.02
C ILE A 49 12.24 13.13 4.43
N VAL A 50 12.96 14.14 4.94
CA VAL A 50 12.71 14.75 6.25
C VAL A 50 12.44 16.23 6.07
N LEU A 51 11.35 16.71 6.67
CA LEU A 51 10.98 18.12 6.65
C LEU A 51 11.63 18.90 7.82
N GLU A 52 11.69 20.22 7.69
CA GLU A 52 12.25 21.14 8.70
C GLU A 52 11.56 21.03 10.06
N ASN A 53 10.29 20.62 10.09
CA ASN A 53 9.55 20.34 11.33
C ASN A 53 9.87 18.96 11.96
N GLY A 54 10.85 18.23 11.43
CA GLY A 54 11.29 16.92 11.90
C GLY A 54 10.46 15.74 11.40
N GLN A 55 9.35 15.96 10.69
CA GLN A 55 8.53 14.88 10.18
C GLN A 55 9.21 14.15 9.02
N GLN A 56 9.20 12.82 9.08
CA GLN A 56 9.65 11.98 7.98
C GLN A 56 8.48 11.69 7.05
N ILE A 57 8.69 11.88 5.75
CA ILE A 57 7.75 11.50 4.70
C ILE A 57 8.28 10.25 4.01
N ARG A 58 7.49 9.19 4.01
CA ARG A 58 7.70 8.05 3.12
C ARG A 58 6.95 8.28 1.81
N LEU A 59 7.70 8.22 0.71
CA LEU A 59 7.14 8.27 -0.64
C LEU A 59 6.35 6.98 -0.91
N VAL A 60 5.05 7.03 -0.66
CA VAL A 60 4.14 5.89 -0.83
C VAL A 60 4.01 5.46 -2.28
N GLY A 61 3.70 4.17 -2.47
CA GLY A 61 3.55 3.55 -3.79
C GLY A 61 4.87 3.14 -4.45
N ILE A 62 6.03 3.47 -3.87
CA ILE A 62 7.34 3.10 -4.41
C ILE A 62 8.24 2.40 -3.37
N GLN A 63 9.15 1.57 -3.87
CA GLN A 63 10.23 0.92 -3.14
C GLN A 63 11.53 1.19 -3.89
N ALA A 64 12.30 2.15 -3.38
CA ALA A 64 13.64 2.41 -3.86
C ALA A 64 14.64 1.38 -3.31
N PRO A 65 15.78 1.17 -3.99
CA PRO A 65 16.93 0.47 -3.45
C PRO A 65 17.33 0.99 -2.06
N LYS A 66 17.49 0.10 -1.08
CA LYS A 66 17.65 0.46 0.33
C LYS A 66 19.11 0.61 0.72
N LEU A 67 19.41 1.69 1.43
CA LEU A 67 20.67 1.87 2.14
C LEU A 67 20.63 1.08 3.46
N SER A 68 21.80 0.59 3.87
CA SER A 68 22.05 -0.06 5.14
C SER A 68 21.73 0.82 6.33
N LEU A 69 22.04 2.12 6.25
CA LEU A 69 21.79 3.09 7.32
C LEU A 69 22.34 2.59 8.67
N ASN A 70 23.57 2.07 8.66
CA ASN A 70 24.27 1.51 9.81
C ASN A 70 23.59 0.30 10.48
N ARG A 71 22.60 -0.32 9.83
CA ARG A 71 22.01 -1.58 10.31
C ARG A 71 23.03 -2.70 10.18
N LYS A 72 23.33 -3.33 11.31
CA LYS A 72 24.18 -4.53 11.36
C LYS A 72 23.61 -5.59 10.41
N ASP A 73 24.48 -6.19 9.61
CA ASP A 73 24.16 -7.28 8.67
C ASP A 73 23.18 -6.91 7.54
N PHE A 74 22.97 -5.61 7.28
CA PHE A 74 22.24 -5.13 6.11
C PHE A 74 23.20 -4.51 5.10
N ILE A 75 23.25 -5.06 3.89
CA ILE A 75 24.05 -4.53 2.79
C ILE A 75 23.18 -3.59 1.96
N ASP A 76 23.75 -2.48 1.51
CA ASP A 76 23.10 -1.59 0.54
C ASP A 76 22.60 -2.41 -0.65
N TRP A 77 21.34 -2.22 -1.04
CA TRP A 77 20.84 -2.82 -2.27
C TRP A 77 21.57 -2.16 -3.46
N PRO A 78 21.85 -2.90 -4.55
CA PRO A 78 22.49 -2.30 -5.73
C PRO A 78 21.73 -1.05 -6.21
N LEU A 79 22.44 0.02 -6.57
CA LEU A 79 21.85 1.32 -6.94
C LEU A 79 21.19 2.13 -5.79
N ALA A 80 21.40 1.78 -4.51
CA ALA A 80 20.85 2.56 -3.38
C ALA A 80 21.34 4.00 -3.30
N LYS A 81 22.62 4.25 -3.61
CA LYS A 81 23.18 5.60 -3.60
C LYS A 81 22.67 6.40 -4.79
N GLU A 82 22.59 5.76 -5.95
CA GLU A 82 22.11 6.34 -7.20
C GLU A 82 20.64 6.75 -7.10
N ALA A 83 19.79 5.91 -6.50
CA ALA A 83 18.40 6.24 -6.24
C ALA A 83 18.25 7.44 -5.28
N LYS A 84 19.08 7.49 -4.21
CA LYS A 84 19.11 8.65 -3.30
C LYS A 84 19.57 9.92 -4.02
N THR A 85 20.67 9.87 -4.78
CA THR A 85 21.20 11.02 -5.53
C THR A 85 20.21 11.51 -6.58
N PHE A 86 19.47 10.59 -7.23
CA PHE A 86 18.40 10.99 -8.14
C PHE A 86 17.26 11.69 -7.39
N LEU A 87 16.85 11.19 -6.22
CA LEU A 87 15.86 11.86 -5.38
C LEU A 87 16.33 13.27 -4.96
N GLU A 88 17.58 13.41 -4.50
CA GLU A 88 18.22 14.69 -4.17
C GLU A 88 18.14 15.70 -5.33
N LYS A 89 18.39 15.22 -6.56
CA LYS A 89 18.33 16.06 -7.76
C LYS A 89 16.91 16.55 -8.06
N ILE A 90 15.90 15.68 -7.98
CA ILE A 90 14.53 16.05 -8.34
C ILE A 90 13.86 16.95 -7.28
N VAL A 91 14.33 16.92 -6.03
CA VAL A 91 13.86 17.82 -4.95
C VAL A 91 14.89 18.87 -4.54
N GLN A 92 15.79 19.25 -5.46
CA GLN A 92 16.89 20.18 -5.20
C GLN A 92 16.45 21.54 -4.62
N ASP A 93 15.25 22.01 -4.98
CA ASP A 93 14.69 23.30 -4.53
C ASP A 93 14.17 23.21 -3.08
N ARG A 94 14.19 22.00 -2.51
CA ARG A 94 13.86 21.62 -1.14
C ARG A 94 12.43 21.92 -0.71
N HIS A 95 11.63 22.69 -1.42
CA HIS A 95 10.23 22.87 -1.10
C HIS A 95 9.35 21.87 -1.88
N VAL A 96 8.36 21.29 -1.19
CA VAL A 96 7.51 20.23 -1.72
C VAL A 96 6.07 20.32 -1.23
N PHE A 97 5.14 19.86 -2.05
CA PHE A 97 3.72 19.75 -1.77
C PHE A 97 3.33 18.28 -1.54
N LEU A 98 2.45 18.05 -0.56
CA LEU A 98 2.10 16.74 -0.03
C LEU A 98 0.63 16.43 -0.28
N SER A 99 0.37 15.25 -0.84
CA SER A 99 -0.97 14.72 -1.04
C SER A 99 -1.10 13.35 -0.38
N TYR A 100 -2.18 13.15 0.37
CA TYR A 100 -2.35 11.99 1.25
C TYR A 100 -3.47 11.07 0.77
N GLY A 101 -3.27 9.77 0.97
CA GLY A 101 -4.34 8.78 0.90
C GLY A 101 -5.19 8.74 2.17
N PRO A 102 -6.11 7.75 2.28
CA PRO A 102 -6.93 7.55 3.48
C PRO A 102 -6.09 7.35 4.74
N GLN A 103 -4.98 6.61 4.61
CA GLN A 103 -4.02 6.43 5.69
C GLN A 103 -2.89 7.44 5.56
N LYS A 104 -2.78 8.34 6.55
CA LYS A 104 -1.80 9.43 6.56
C LYS A 104 -0.47 9.08 7.20
N LYS A 105 -0.43 8.05 8.06
CA LYS A 105 0.76 7.65 8.82
C LYS A 105 0.93 6.14 8.88
N ASP A 106 2.18 5.70 8.99
CA ASP A 106 2.49 4.31 9.32
C ASP A 106 2.73 4.07 10.82
N ARG A 107 3.02 2.81 11.18
CA ARG A 107 3.32 2.39 12.56
C ARG A 107 4.58 3.02 13.17
N TYR A 108 5.40 3.69 12.37
CA TYR A 108 6.61 4.39 12.79
C TYR A 108 6.41 5.91 12.84
N ASP A 109 5.16 6.37 12.79
CA ASP A 109 4.75 7.78 12.76
C ASP A 109 5.26 8.58 11.55
N ARG A 110 5.73 7.89 10.49
CA ARG A 110 6.11 8.55 9.23
C ARG A 110 4.84 8.93 8.47
N LEU A 111 4.84 10.12 7.89
CA LEU A 111 3.79 10.56 7.00
C LEU A 111 3.86 9.82 5.67
N LEU A 112 2.70 9.43 5.17
CA LEU A 112 2.51 8.65 3.95
C LEU A 112 1.95 9.56 2.85
N ALA A 113 2.81 10.06 1.96
CA ALA A 113 2.41 11.10 1.01
C ALA A 113 2.96 10.89 -0.41
N HIS A 114 2.14 11.25 -1.39
CA HIS A 114 2.60 11.64 -2.72
C HIS A 114 3.22 13.03 -2.64
N VAL A 115 4.35 13.22 -3.33
CA VAL A 115 5.14 14.45 -3.24
C VAL A 115 5.25 15.08 -4.62
N THR A 116 5.00 16.38 -4.70
CA THR A 116 5.22 17.20 -5.89
C THR A 116 6.26 18.27 -5.57
N ASN A 117 7.23 18.50 -6.43
CA ASN A 117 8.22 19.57 -6.22
C ASN A 117 7.69 20.93 -6.71
N ASP A 118 8.47 22.00 -6.53
CA ASP A 118 8.09 23.36 -6.97
C ASP A 118 7.87 23.51 -8.48
N LYS A 119 8.42 22.59 -9.29
CA LYS A 119 8.23 22.56 -10.75
C LYS A 119 6.91 21.89 -11.14
N GLY A 120 6.14 21.39 -10.18
CA GLY A 120 4.92 20.62 -10.42
C GLY A 120 5.19 19.16 -10.84
N GLU A 121 6.43 18.69 -10.71
CA GLU A 121 6.80 17.31 -11.07
C GLU A 121 6.42 16.36 -9.94
N TRP A 122 5.73 15.27 -10.28
CA TRP A 122 5.39 14.24 -9.32
C TRP A 122 6.61 13.35 -9.03
N VAL A 123 7.17 13.49 -7.83
CA VAL A 123 8.44 12.89 -7.42
C VAL A 123 8.45 11.37 -7.59
N GLN A 124 7.42 10.66 -7.12
CA GLN A 124 7.34 9.21 -7.32
C GLN A 124 7.23 8.82 -8.81
N GLY A 125 6.55 9.63 -9.61
CA GLY A 125 6.46 9.41 -11.06
C GLY A 125 7.82 9.50 -11.73
N GLU A 126 8.63 10.49 -11.36
CA GLU A 126 10.01 10.64 -11.84
C GLU A 126 10.90 9.48 -11.40
N MET A 127 10.84 9.09 -10.11
CA MET A 127 11.58 7.94 -9.57
C MET A 127 11.30 6.67 -10.38
N LEU A 128 10.03 6.40 -10.71
CA LEU A 128 9.64 5.24 -11.51
C LEU A 128 10.08 5.38 -12.97
N SER A 129 9.90 6.55 -13.58
CA SER A 129 10.20 6.82 -15.00
C SER A 129 11.69 6.71 -15.35
N TYR A 130 12.57 6.97 -14.38
CA TYR A 130 14.02 6.81 -14.50
C TYR A 130 14.51 5.44 -13.99
N GLY A 131 13.61 4.57 -13.54
CA GLY A 131 13.95 3.25 -13.03
C GLY A 131 14.76 3.30 -11.73
N MET A 132 14.50 4.27 -10.86
CA MET A 132 15.16 4.43 -9.55
C MET A 132 14.34 3.80 -8.41
N ALA A 133 13.15 3.28 -8.70
CA ALA A 133 12.31 2.55 -7.75
C ALA A 133 11.42 1.53 -8.47
N ARG A 134 10.86 0.59 -7.70
CA ARG A 134 9.77 -0.31 -8.12
C ARG A 134 8.45 0.18 -7.54
N VAL A 135 7.32 -0.12 -8.19
CA VAL A 135 6.00 0.10 -7.60
C VAL A 135 5.83 -0.86 -6.44
N TYR A 136 5.36 -0.32 -5.32
CA TYR A 136 5.20 -1.01 -4.06
C TYR A 136 3.80 -0.78 -3.52
N ILE A 137 3.01 -1.85 -3.51
CA ILE A 137 1.60 -1.79 -3.15
C ILE A 137 1.45 -2.23 -1.70
N PHE A 138 1.00 -1.31 -0.85
CA PHE A 138 0.72 -1.56 0.57
C PHE A 138 -0.75 -1.21 0.90
N PRO A 139 -1.27 -1.74 2.02
CA PRO A 139 -2.67 -1.52 2.39
C PRO A 139 -3.11 -0.08 2.64
N ASP A 140 -2.14 0.78 2.88
CA ASP A 140 -2.33 2.18 3.23
C ASP A 140 -2.64 3.08 2.02
N ASN A 141 -2.28 2.68 0.80
CA ASN A 141 -2.43 3.56 -0.36
C ASN A 141 -2.53 2.87 -1.73
N ARG A 142 -3.75 2.82 -2.29
CA ARG A 142 -4.03 2.44 -3.68
C ARG A 142 -4.04 3.64 -4.66
N TYR A 143 -3.82 4.86 -4.19
CA TYR A 143 -3.88 6.06 -5.01
C TYR A 143 -2.78 6.04 -6.10
N LYS A 144 -3.15 6.32 -7.35
CA LYS A 144 -2.27 6.37 -8.53
C LYS A 144 -1.51 5.07 -8.88
N ILE A 145 -1.84 3.92 -8.29
CA ILE A 145 -1.10 2.66 -8.57
C ILE A 145 -1.10 2.32 -10.06
N ASN A 146 -2.22 2.47 -10.76
CA ASN A 146 -2.27 2.22 -12.21
C ASN A 146 -1.31 3.12 -13.01
N ASP A 147 -1.22 4.41 -12.69
CA ASP A 147 -0.28 5.33 -13.32
C ASP A 147 1.17 4.92 -13.02
N MET A 148 1.44 4.54 -11.76
CA MET A 148 2.76 4.05 -11.34
C MET A 148 3.19 2.80 -12.11
N LEU A 149 2.30 1.83 -12.28
CA LEU A 149 2.56 0.60 -13.02
C LEU A 149 2.92 0.88 -14.48
N VAL A 150 2.24 1.84 -15.12
CA VAL A 150 2.55 2.28 -16.49
C VAL A 150 3.94 2.91 -16.58
N LEU A 151 4.31 3.78 -15.63
CA LEU A 151 5.64 4.41 -15.61
C LEU A 151 6.75 3.38 -15.37
N GLU A 152 6.55 2.47 -14.42
CA GLU A 152 7.47 1.38 -14.15
C GLU A 152 7.65 0.45 -15.37
N GLN A 153 6.55 0.10 -16.04
CA GLN A 153 6.61 -0.72 -17.26
C GLN A 153 7.45 -0.05 -18.34
N LYS A 154 7.26 1.26 -18.59
CA LYS A 154 8.07 2.02 -19.56
C LYS A 154 9.55 2.00 -19.19
N ALA A 155 9.89 2.25 -17.93
CA ALA A 155 11.28 2.23 -17.46
C ALA A 155 11.92 0.84 -17.58
N ARG A 156 11.15 -0.22 -17.29
CA ARG A 156 11.59 -1.60 -17.41
C ARG A 156 11.84 -2.02 -18.86
N LEU A 157 10.91 -1.72 -19.77
CA LEU A 157 11.07 -2.01 -21.20
C LEU A 157 12.25 -1.24 -21.79
N ALA A 158 12.48 0.00 -21.35
CA ALA A 158 13.63 0.80 -21.73
C ALA A 158 14.94 0.44 -20.99
N LYS A 159 14.92 -0.57 -20.11
CA LYS A 159 16.06 -0.98 -19.26
C LYS A 159 16.72 0.22 -18.58
N LYS A 160 15.95 1.07 -17.90
CA LYS A 160 16.50 2.22 -17.16
C LYS A 160 16.87 1.84 -15.73
N GLY A 161 17.94 2.43 -15.21
CA GLY A 161 18.28 2.36 -13.79
C GLY A 161 18.40 0.92 -13.27
N ILE A 162 17.63 0.60 -12.22
CA ILE A 162 17.61 -0.72 -11.59
C ILE A 162 17.30 -1.85 -12.57
N TRP A 163 16.56 -1.57 -13.65
CA TRP A 163 16.17 -2.56 -14.65
C TRP A 163 17.32 -3.05 -15.54
N GLN A 164 18.53 -2.49 -15.40
CA GLN A 164 19.76 -3.01 -16.01
C GLN A 164 20.47 -4.04 -15.14
N HIS A 165 20.12 -4.11 -13.86
CA HIS A 165 20.86 -4.87 -12.87
C HIS A 165 20.13 -6.16 -12.51
N THR A 166 20.84 -7.29 -12.54
CA THR A 166 20.27 -8.64 -12.38
C THR A 166 19.56 -8.86 -11.05
N TYR A 167 20.00 -8.18 -9.98
CA TYR A 167 19.32 -8.15 -8.68
C TYR A 167 17.82 -7.76 -8.75
N TYR A 168 17.43 -6.96 -9.74
CA TYR A 168 16.05 -6.48 -9.93
C TYR A 168 15.34 -7.16 -11.11
N SER A 169 15.94 -8.19 -11.70
CA SER A 169 15.32 -8.95 -12.77
C SER A 169 14.00 -9.56 -12.32
N ILE A 170 13.05 -9.60 -13.23
CA ILE A 170 11.82 -10.36 -13.03
C ILE A 170 12.19 -11.84 -12.96
N LEU A 171 11.74 -12.50 -11.89
CA LEU A 171 11.99 -13.92 -11.67
C LEU A 171 10.96 -14.77 -12.41
N LYS A 172 11.39 -15.97 -12.79
CA LYS A 172 10.46 -17.05 -13.12
C LYS A 172 10.03 -17.75 -11.81
N PRO A 173 8.88 -18.45 -11.77
CA PRO A 173 8.38 -19.07 -10.55
C PRO A 173 9.39 -20.05 -9.92
N GLU A 174 10.11 -20.82 -10.73
CA GLU A 174 11.14 -21.77 -10.27
C GLU A 174 12.36 -21.10 -9.61
N MET A 175 12.58 -19.81 -9.84
CA MET A 175 13.66 -19.02 -9.24
C MET A 175 13.19 -18.19 -8.05
N ALA A 176 11.88 -18.20 -7.74
CA ALA A 176 11.28 -17.36 -6.71
C ALA A 176 11.56 -17.85 -5.27
N ASN A 177 12.51 -18.76 -5.06
CA ASN A 177 12.90 -19.22 -3.72
C ASN A 177 13.92 -18.29 -3.05
N VAL A 178 13.51 -17.03 -2.83
CA VAL A 178 14.35 -15.95 -2.27
C VAL A 178 13.62 -15.26 -1.11
N PRO A 179 13.54 -15.89 0.07
CA PRO A 179 12.75 -15.39 1.19
C PRO A 179 13.19 -14.01 1.68
N ASN A 180 12.25 -13.26 2.24
CA ASN A 180 12.44 -11.93 2.80
C ASN A 180 12.93 -10.90 1.78
N THR A 181 12.52 -11.06 0.52
CA THR A 181 12.82 -10.09 -0.54
C THR A 181 11.54 -9.66 -1.26
N TYR A 182 11.49 -8.40 -1.67
CA TYR A 182 10.43 -7.90 -2.54
C TYR A 182 10.79 -8.22 -3.99
N GLN A 183 9.94 -8.99 -4.67
CA GLN A 183 10.20 -9.50 -6.00
C GLN A 183 9.03 -9.25 -6.96
N ILE A 184 9.36 -9.28 -8.24
CA ILE A 184 8.40 -9.41 -9.32
C ILE A 184 8.62 -10.78 -9.96
N VAL A 185 7.55 -11.56 -10.07
CA VAL A 185 7.59 -12.91 -10.66
C VAL A 185 6.65 -12.96 -11.85
N GLU A 186 7.11 -13.48 -12.98
CA GLU A 186 6.31 -13.69 -14.18
C GLU A 186 6.20 -15.19 -14.49
N GLY A 187 4.99 -15.68 -14.70
CA GLY A 187 4.79 -17.09 -15.01
C GLY A 187 3.37 -17.42 -15.44
N LYS A 188 3.20 -18.63 -15.97
CA LYS A 188 1.88 -19.18 -16.28
C LYS A 188 1.26 -19.78 -15.02
N ILE A 189 0.03 -19.42 -14.72
CA ILE A 189 -0.72 -20.04 -13.63
C ILE A 189 -0.99 -21.51 -13.98
N TYR A 190 -0.55 -22.41 -13.10
CA TYR A 190 -0.76 -23.85 -13.23
C TYR A 190 -2.16 -24.25 -12.78
N SER A 191 -2.58 -23.77 -11.60
CA SER A 191 -3.92 -24.01 -11.09
C SER A 191 -4.35 -22.95 -10.09
N ILE A 192 -5.66 -22.77 -9.97
CA ILE A 192 -6.29 -22.00 -8.90
C ILE A 192 -7.08 -22.99 -8.05
N SER A 193 -6.90 -22.91 -6.73
CA SER A 193 -7.60 -23.78 -5.79
C SER A 193 -8.09 -23.00 -4.59
N LYS A 194 -9.22 -23.41 -4.03
CA LYS A 194 -9.77 -22.83 -2.81
C LYS A 194 -9.66 -23.84 -1.68
N GLN A 195 -8.97 -23.48 -0.60
CA GLN A 195 -8.89 -24.32 0.61
C GLN A 195 -9.28 -23.49 1.83
N LYS A 196 -10.21 -24.02 2.62
CA LYS A 196 -10.86 -23.28 3.71
C LYS A 196 -11.44 -21.96 3.17
N LYS A 197 -10.88 -20.83 3.60
CA LYS A 197 -11.31 -19.48 3.19
C LYS A 197 -10.33 -18.81 2.20
N ASN A 198 -9.19 -19.43 1.93
CA ASN A 198 -8.13 -18.84 1.11
C ASN A 198 -8.18 -19.37 -0.32
N ILE A 199 -7.84 -18.52 -1.27
CA ILE A 199 -7.57 -18.90 -2.65
C ILE A 199 -6.05 -19.00 -2.82
N TYR A 200 -5.61 -20.07 -3.48
CA TYR A 200 -4.21 -20.34 -3.81
C TYR A 200 -4.06 -20.35 -5.32
N ILE A 201 -3.11 -19.56 -5.83
CA ILE A 201 -2.73 -19.55 -7.24
C ILE A 201 -1.36 -20.20 -7.33
N ASN A 202 -1.30 -21.40 -7.90
CA ASN A 202 -0.11 -22.23 -7.95
C ASN A 202 0.60 -22.06 -9.30
N PHE A 203 1.94 -22.05 -9.29
CA PHE A 203 2.77 -22.04 -10.51
C PHE A 203 3.43 -23.38 -10.81
N GLY A 204 3.11 -24.42 -10.04
CA GLY A 204 3.55 -25.79 -10.27
C GLY A 204 2.64 -26.80 -9.58
N SER A 205 2.96 -28.08 -9.75
CA SER A 205 2.13 -29.19 -9.25
C SER A 205 2.32 -29.47 -7.76
N ASP A 206 3.45 -29.11 -7.16
CA ASP A 206 3.76 -29.33 -5.74
C ASP A 206 3.78 -27.99 -4.99
N TRP A 207 2.62 -27.57 -4.49
CA TRP A 207 2.48 -26.31 -3.74
C TRP A 207 3.36 -26.22 -2.47
N LYS A 208 3.91 -27.35 -2.00
CA LYS A 208 4.87 -27.39 -0.87
C LYS A 208 6.33 -27.16 -1.31
N LYS A 209 6.56 -26.76 -2.56
CA LYS A 209 7.89 -26.45 -3.09
C LYS A 209 7.83 -25.34 -4.11
N ASP A 210 6.77 -25.34 -4.91
CA ASP A 210 6.58 -24.41 -6.00
C ASP A 210 6.04 -23.06 -5.50
N PHE A 211 6.40 -22.02 -6.24
CA PHE A 211 5.93 -20.68 -5.98
C PHE A 211 4.40 -20.59 -6.02
N THR A 212 3.81 -19.96 -5.01
CA THR A 212 2.36 -19.89 -4.80
C THR A 212 1.93 -18.49 -4.38
N LEU A 213 0.79 -18.01 -4.87
CA LEU A 213 0.12 -16.83 -4.32
C LEU A 213 -0.98 -17.26 -3.35
N THR A 214 -1.16 -16.52 -2.28
CA THR A 214 -2.30 -16.67 -1.37
C THR A 214 -3.14 -15.41 -1.37
N ILE A 215 -4.45 -15.56 -1.59
CA ILE A 215 -5.44 -14.48 -1.51
C ILE A 215 -6.37 -14.79 -0.35
N GLU A 216 -6.23 -14.02 0.73
CA GLU A 216 -7.04 -14.15 1.93
C GLU A 216 -8.42 -13.48 1.77
N PRO A 217 -9.41 -13.78 2.64
CA PRO A 217 -10.78 -13.30 2.47
C PRO A 217 -10.94 -11.79 2.35
N GLU A 218 -10.14 -11.00 3.07
CA GLU A 218 -10.21 -9.53 2.98
C GLU A 218 -9.75 -9.02 1.62
N ALA A 219 -8.68 -9.62 1.05
CA ALA A 219 -8.24 -9.30 -0.30
C ALA A 219 -9.29 -9.73 -1.33
N GLN A 220 -9.90 -10.91 -1.18
CA GLN A 220 -10.96 -11.39 -2.09
C GLN A 220 -12.13 -10.40 -2.21
N LYS A 221 -12.51 -9.71 -1.11
CA LYS A 221 -13.56 -8.67 -1.16
C LYS A 221 -13.17 -7.50 -2.07
N LEU A 222 -11.89 -7.17 -2.16
CA LEU A 222 -11.39 -6.11 -3.05
C LEU A 222 -11.44 -6.52 -4.51
N PHE A 223 -11.06 -7.77 -4.83
CA PHE A 223 -11.25 -8.33 -6.18
C PHE A 223 -12.72 -8.27 -6.60
N LEU A 224 -13.64 -8.69 -5.73
CA LEU A 224 -15.09 -8.62 -5.99
C LEU A 224 -15.58 -7.19 -6.17
N LYS A 225 -15.13 -6.26 -5.32
CA LYS A 225 -15.47 -4.83 -5.40
C LYS A 225 -15.04 -4.23 -6.76
N ASP A 226 -13.91 -4.67 -7.27
CA ASP A 226 -13.35 -4.19 -8.54
C ASP A 226 -13.86 -5.00 -9.75
N ASN A 227 -14.85 -5.88 -9.56
CA ASN A 227 -15.42 -6.78 -10.57
C ASN A 227 -14.38 -7.71 -11.24
N ILE A 228 -13.36 -8.13 -10.49
CA ILE A 228 -12.31 -9.04 -10.97
C ILE A 228 -12.62 -10.46 -10.52
N ASN A 229 -12.85 -11.35 -11.49
CA ASN A 229 -13.05 -12.76 -11.25
C ASN A 229 -11.71 -13.52 -11.27
N ILE A 230 -11.24 -13.94 -10.10
CA ILE A 230 -9.93 -14.62 -9.94
C ILE A 230 -9.86 -15.91 -10.77
N GLU A 231 -10.97 -16.62 -10.95
CA GLU A 231 -11.00 -17.88 -11.72
C GLU A 231 -10.63 -17.67 -13.20
N GLU A 232 -10.86 -16.47 -13.75
CA GLU A 232 -10.49 -16.13 -15.12
C GLU A 232 -8.97 -16.02 -15.33
N PHE A 233 -8.21 -15.98 -14.25
CA PHE A 233 -6.74 -15.97 -14.31
C PHE A 233 -6.18 -17.35 -14.59
N ASN A 234 -6.99 -18.42 -14.50
CA ASN A 234 -6.52 -19.77 -14.72
C ASN A 234 -5.91 -19.92 -16.14
N ASN A 235 -4.78 -20.61 -16.23
CA ASN A 235 -3.95 -20.74 -17.45
C ASN A 235 -3.42 -19.43 -18.06
N LYS A 236 -3.63 -18.26 -17.44
CA LYS A 236 -3.05 -17.00 -17.91
C LYS A 236 -1.58 -16.89 -17.54
N PHE A 237 -0.84 -16.13 -18.34
CA PHE A 237 0.48 -15.66 -17.96
C PHE A 237 0.30 -14.36 -17.16
N VAL A 238 0.91 -14.28 -15.98
CA VAL A 238 0.75 -13.14 -15.08
C VAL A 238 2.09 -12.62 -14.61
N ARG A 239 2.14 -11.33 -14.32
CA ARG A 239 3.18 -10.68 -13.51
C ARG A 239 2.62 -10.43 -12.13
N VAL A 240 3.34 -10.84 -11.11
CA VAL A 240 2.95 -10.65 -9.72
C VAL A 240 4.05 -9.92 -8.97
N ARG A 241 3.68 -9.13 -7.97
CA ARG A 241 4.63 -8.40 -7.13
C ARG A 241 4.32 -8.54 -5.65
N GLY A 242 5.35 -8.68 -4.83
CA GLY A 242 5.18 -8.81 -3.39
C GLY A 242 6.45 -9.27 -2.67
N TRP A 243 6.36 -9.31 -1.35
CA TRP A 243 7.38 -9.95 -0.52
C TRP A 243 7.23 -11.46 -0.60
N ILE A 244 8.35 -12.14 -0.86
CA ILE A 244 8.41 -13.60 -0.81
C ILE A 244 8.67 -14.05 0.63
N ASP A 245 7.74 -14.80 1.20
CA ASP A 245 7.93 -15.53 2.45
C ASP A 245 8.05 -17.05 2.21
N GLN A 246 8.18 -17.81 3.30
CA GLN A 246 8.25 -19.27 3.26
C GLN A 246 7.13 -19.85 4.13
N TYR A 247 6.14 -20.44 3.46
CA TYR A 247 5.07 -21.17 4.14
C TYR A 247 4.77 -22.44 3.36
N TYR A 248 5.43 -23.52 3.76
CA TYR A 248 5.55 -24.76 2.99
C TYR A 248 6.21 -24.61 1.62
N GLY A 249 6.39 -23.41 1.07
CA GLY A 249 7.13 -23.11 -0.16
C GLY A 249 7.25 -21.58 -0.32
N PRO A 250 7.93 -21.09 -1.38
CA PRO A 250 8.04 -19.65 -1.65
C PRO A 250 6.66 -19.07 -1.98
N ARG A 251 6.27 -18.00 -1.31
CA ARG A 251 4.92 -17.47 -1.42
C ARG A 251 4.87 -15.95 -1.43
N ILE A 252 3.96 -15.40 -2.23
CA ILE A 252 3.51 -14.00 -2.12
C ILE A 252 2.07 -13.99 -1.58
N ILE A 253 1.83 -13.19 -0.55
CA ILE A 253 0.47 -12.87 -0.10
C ILE A 253 -0.05 -11.69 -0.93
N ILE A 254 -1.22 -11.88 -1.53
CA ILE A 254 -1.92 -10.87 -2.30
C ILE A 254 -2.94 -10.20 -1.39
N THR A 255 -2.73 -8.92 -1.19
CA THR A 255 -3.59 -8.03 -0.40
C THR A 255 -4.44 -7.13 -1.29
N TYR A 256 -3.98 -6.84 -2.52
CA TYR A 256 -4.68 -6.00 -3.49
C TYR A 256 -4.66 -6.59 -4.91
N PRO A 257 -5.70 -6.34 -5.72
CA PRO A 257 -5.74 -6.81 -7.11
C PRO A 257 -4.58 -6.33 -7.97
N GLU A 258 -4.11 -5.11 -7.79
CA GLU A 258 -3.02 -4.50 -8.58
C GLU A 258 -1.66 -5.19 -8.38
N GLN A 259 -1.55 -6.11 -7.42
CA GLN A 259 -0.36 -6.95 -7.30
C GLN A 259 -0.28 -8.01 -8.42
N ILE A 260 -1.36 -8.26 -9.16
CA ILE A 260 -1.41 -9.23 -10.26
C ILE A 260 -1.79 -8.50 -11.55
N GLU A 261 -0.90 -8.53 -12.53
CA GLU A 261 -1.15 -8.06 -13.89
C GLU A 261 -1.23 -9.29 -14.82
N ILE A 262 -2.31 -9.40 -15.60
CA ILE A 262 -2.36 -10.37 -16.71
C ILE A 262 -1.47 -9.86 -17.83
N ILE A 263 -0.53 -10.69 -18.29
CA ILE A 263 0.30 -10.40 -19.45
C ILE A 263 -0.31 -11.14 -20.65
N ASN A 264 -0.65 -10.38 -21.68
CA ASN A 264 -1.07 -10.92 -22.98
C ASN A 264 0.13 -11.23 -23.86
#